data_AF-A0AAN0W7H9-F1
#
_entry.id   AF-A0AAN0W7H9-F1
#
_cell.length_a   1.000
_cell.length_b   1.000
_cell.length_c   1.000
_cell.angle_alpha   90.00
_cell.angle_beta   90.00
_cell.angle_gamma   90.00
#
_symmetry.space_group_name_H-M   'P 1'
#
loop_
_entity.id
_entity.type
_entity.pdbx_description
1 polymer ?
#
loop_
_entity_poly.entity_id
_entity_poly.type
_entity_poly.pdbx_seq_one_letter_code
_entity_poly.pdbx_strand_id
1 'polypeptide(L)' 'MDKFSSKDKIQAVKRYLEGTKGGKTIANSIGVQALVVA' A
#
# COMPACT_ATOMS: atom_id res chain seq x y z
N MET A 1 -6.22 12.35 -12.42
CA MET A 1 -5.10 12.41 -11.46
C MET A 1 -4.79 10.99 -11.03
N ASP A 2 -3.77 10.37 -11.61
CA ASP A 2 -3.25 9.13 -11.03
C ASP A 2 -2.62 9.49 -9.68
N LYS A 3 -3.32 9.15 -8.59
CA LYS A 3 -2.89 9.49 -7.24
C LYS A 3 -1.54 8.85 -6.88
N PHE A 4 -1.10 7.82 -7.61
CA PHE A 4 0.16 7.10 -7.36
C PHE A 4 0.71 6.50 -8.66
N SER A 5 2.04 6.53 -8.82
CA SER A 5 2.71 5.98 -10.00
C SER A 5 2.72 4.44 -9.99
N SER A 6 2.99 3.82 -11.14
CA SER A 6 3.23 2.37 -11.22
C SER A 6 4.38 1.92 -10.30
N LYS A 7 5.37 2.79 -10.05
CA LYS A 7 6.48 2.52 -9.12
C LYS A 7 5.98 2.42 -7.68
N ASP A 8 5.10 3.32 -7.26
CA ASP A 8 4.53 3.32 -5.90
C ASP A 8 3.70 2.06 -5.65
N LYS A 9 2.94 1.62 -6.67
CA LYS A 9 2.16 0.37 -6.63
C LYS A 9 3.07 -0.85 -6.44
N ILE A 10 4.13 -0.97 -7.25
CA ILE A 10 5.09 -2.09 -7.16
C ILE A 10 5.78 -2.11 -5.79
N GLN A 11 6.15 -0.95 -5.25
CA GLN A 11 6.80 -0.86 -3.94
C GLN A 11 5.87 -1.24 -2.77
N ALA A 12 4.58 -0.91 -2.86
CA ALA A 12 3.58 -1.35 -1.88
C ALA A 12 3.38 -2.87 -1.91
N VAL A 13 3.29 -3.47 -3.10
CA VAL A 13 3.16 -4.93 -3.24
C VAL A 13 4.38 -5.65 -2.68
N LYS A 14 5.60 -5.17 -2.97
CA LYS A 14 6.82 -5.75 -2.38
C LYS A 14 6.78 -5.74 -0.85
N ARG A 15 6.44 -4.60 -0.24
CA ARG A 15 6.33 -4.48 1.22
C ARG A 15 5.25 -5.39 1.81
N TYR A 16 4.17 -5.65 1.07
CA TYR A 16 3.13 -6.57 1.51
C TYR A 16 3.62 -8.03 1.50
N LEU A 17 4.32 -8.42 0.43
CA LEU A 17 4.89 -9.77 0.29
C LEU A 17 6.04 -10.04 1.26
N GLU A 18 6.84 -9.02 1.60
CA GLU A 18 7.89 -9.12 2.62
C GLU A 18 7.33 -9.38 4.03
N GLY A 19 6.04 -9.11 4.27
CA GLY A 19 5.34 -9.43 5.52
C GLY A 19 5.80 -8.62 6.75
N THR A 20 6.81 -7.75 6.60
CA THR A 20 7.39 -6.96 7.70
C THR A 20 6.49 -5.82 8.18
N LYS A 21 5.47 -5.43 7.40
CA LYS A 21 4.53 -4.34 7.70
C LYS A 21 3.10 -4.77 7.40
N GLY A 22 2.18 -4.44 8.28
CA GLY A 22 0.74 -4.69 8.07
C GLY A 22 0.16 -3.88 6.91
N GLY A 23 -0.89 -4.41 6.27
CA GLY A 23 -1.52 -3.80 5.08
C GLY A 23 -1.99 -2.36 5.29
N LYS A 24 -2.47 -2.02 6.49
CA LYS A 24 -2.87 -0.65 6.87
C LYS A 24 -1.70 0.34 6.79
N THR A 25 -0.51 -0.05 7.25
CA THR A 25 0.70 0.78 7.21
C THR A 25 1.17 0.98 5.77
N ILE A 26 1.07 -0.05 4.93
CA ILE A 26 1.45 0.02 3.52
C ILE A 26 0.51 0.95 2.76
N ALA A 27 -0.80 0.78 2.93
CA ALA A 27 -1.84 1.59 2.32
C ALA A 27 -1.68 3.09 2.67
N ASN A 28 -1.44 3.40 3.95
CA ASN A 28 -1.13 4.77 4.37
C ASN A 28 0.12 5.34 3.68
N SER A 29 1.17 4.53 3.50
CA SER A 29 2.40 5.00 2.85
C SER A 29 2.26 5.30 1.36
N ILE A 30 1.20 4.79 0.73
CA ILE A 30 0.83 5.11 -0.65
C ILE A 30 -0.41 5.99 -0.73
N GLY A 31 -0.87 6.61 0.37
CA GLY A 31 -2.02 7.50 0.36
C GLY A 31 -3.35 6.83 -0.02
N VAL A 32 -3.44 5.50 0.12
CA VAL A 32 -4.68 4.74 -0.05
C VAL A 32 -5.33 4.55 1.31
N GLN A 33 -6.61 4.87 1.43
CA GLN A 33 -7.36 4.50 2.62
C GLN A 33 -7.49 2.98 2.65
N ALA A 34 -6.92 2.35 3.68
CA ALA A 34 -7.16 0.95 3.94
C ALA A 34 -8.63 0.77 4.34
N LEU A 35 -9.47 0.36 3.39
CA LEU A 35 -10.81 -0.12 3.70
C LEU A 35 -10.66 -1.47 4.38
N VAL A 36 -10.57 -1.46 5.71
CA VAL A 36 -10.76 -2.66 6.52
C VAL A 36 -12.27 -2.89 6.57
N VAL A 37 -12.76 -3.80 5.72
CA VAL A 37 -14.11 -4.34 5.89
C VAL A 37 -14.02 -5.29 7.07
N ALA A 38 -14.73 -4.94 8.16
CA ALA A 38 -14.81 -5.72 9.38
C ALA A 38 -15.58 -7.03 9.18
#